data_AF-A0A7J3W9H8-F1
#
_entry.id   AF-A0A7J3W9H8-F1
#
_cell.length_a   1.000
_cell.length_b   1.000
_cell.length_c   1.000
_cell.angle_alpha   90.00
_cell.angle_beta   90.00
_cell.angle_gamma   90.00
#
_symmetry.space_group_name_H-M   'P 1'
#
loop_
_entity.id
_entity.type
_entity.pdbx_description
1 polymer ?
#
loop_
_entity_poly.entity_id
_entity_poly.type
_entity_poly.pdbx_seq_one_letter_code
_entity_poly.pdbx_strand_id
1 'polypeptide(L)'
;MAMNRKSLLSGVLVSLLILSTAVVAVSLFTTATFGQEYHEAWLKIVTSAWKGEAYNGYVTPVKPIGTTFPERYNVTGIQACVEVWRIKQYGEDYGGVFEINATGFVKVKWPKDWENVTIVVKAKSYQGECIGQGGLYKGIIIYWLTVNPVSSWWDKYSFLGSDGNNATVNDDGIVDSWSSWIDMQTIPGRAGLKSGPFDVIDYSTSKNPKGFDPAWFAGNFSDPRNAWVARAAKIFKVFHEHTWYSVKDTLTYAIIHIYDVDHTAETSVHSLLKAVITGPDGQSRYTREIYPTSAGVKDGKFAQNKFVPIPLQIMNLANKTAFHGGIVDPAVEGGRVGAPHLNATKRVWWETVLVNQTFYVGKEYNGTASYAINFEGTGKTR
;
A
#
# COMPACT_ATOMS: atom_id res chain seq x y z
N MET A 1 46.92 31.00 -16.04
CA MET A 1 46.72 30.09 -14.89
C MET A 1 45.41 29.35 -15.13
N ALA A 2 45.46 28.17 -15.76
CA ALA A 2 44.29 27.44 -16.22
C ALA A 2 43.77 26.54 -15.09
N MET A 3 42.61 26.88 -14.53
CA MET A 3 41.96 26.07 -13.51
C MET A 3 41.13 24.97 -14.18
N ASN A 4 41.45 23.73 -13.85
CA ASN A 4 40.97 22.50 -14.46
C ASN A 4 39.46 22.27 -14.17
N ARG A 5 38.58 22.53 -15.15
CA ARG A 5 37.10 22.40 -15.03
C ARG A 5 36.61 20.99 -14.69
N LYS A 6 37.47 19.97 -14.73
CA LYS A 6 37.09 18.58 -14.42
C LYS A 6 37.02 18.26 -12.91
N SER A 7 37.65 19.03 -12.01
CA SER A 7 37.58 18.71 -10.57
C SER A 7 36.38 19.35 -9.84
N LEU A 8 35.85 20.47 -10.32
CA LEU A 8 34.67 21.12 -9.74
C LEU A 8 33.37 20.34 -9.97
N LEU A 9 33.22 19.68 -11.12
CA LEU A 9 32.05 18.85 -11.42
C LEU A 9 32.03 17.55 -10.61
N SER A 10 33.19 16.98 -10.28
CA SER A 10 33.27 15.76 -9.45
C SER A 10 33.04 16.04 -7.97
N GLY A 11 33.48 17.21 -7.47
CA GLY A 11 33.23 17.62 -6.09
C GLY A 11 31.76 17.91 -5.82
N VAL A 12 31.07 18.62 -6.72
CA VAL A 12 29.64 18.97 -6.56
C VAL A 12 28.74 17.74 -6.70
N LEU A 13 29.05 16.77 -7.57
CA LEU A 13 28.30 15.52 -7.66
C LEU A 13 28.48 14.61 -6.43
N VAL A 14 29.66 14.59 -5.82
CA VAL A 14 29.88 13.85 -4.55
C VAL A 14 29.20 14.57 -3.37
N SER A 15 29.17 15.91 -3.35
CA SER A 15 28.40 16.67 -2.37
C SER A 15 26.88 16.52 -2.53
N LEU A 16 26.37 16.38 -3.76
CA LEU A 16 24.94 16.11 -4.02
C LEU A 16 24.56 14.65 -3.75
N LEU A 17 25.45 13.67 -3.94
CA LEU A 17 25.15 12.28 -3.59
C LEU A 17 25.18 12.03 -2.07
N ILE A 18 26.03 12.74 -1.31
CA ILE A 18 26.09 12.59 0.15
C ILE A 18 24.91 13.27 0.86
N LEU A 19 24.20 14.22 0.22
CA LEU A 19 22.95 14.78 0.75
C LEU A 19 21.73 13.84 0.63
N SER A 20 21.86 12.67 -0.01
CA SER A 20 20.73 11.76 -0.30
C SER A 20 20.63 10.52 0.61
N THR A 21 21.54 10.34 1.59
CA THR A 21 21.56 9.15 2.45
C THR A 21 21.53 9.46 3.95
N ALA A 22 20.73 10.45 4.34
CA ALA A 22 20.29 10.59 5.72
C ALA A 22 18.79 10.91 5.75
N VAL A 23 17.95 9.90 5.49
CA VAL A 23 16.59 9.92 6.03
C VAL A 23 16.75 9.74 7.54
N VAL A 24 17.01 10.85 8.24
CA VAL A 24 16.85 10.91 9.67
C VAL A 24 15.36 10.74 9.91
N ALA A 25 15.00 9.65 10.59
CA ALA A 25 13.65 9.40 11.08
C ALA A 25 13.29 10.46 12.12
N VAL A 26 12.87 11.65 11.66
CA VAL A 26 12.26 12.65 12.52
C VAL A 26 10.76 12.43 12.44
N SER A 27 10.24 11.57 13.32
CA SER A 27 8.84 11.62 13.70
C SER A 27 8.58 13.03 14.21
N LEU A 28 7.88 13.87 13.45
CA LEU A 28 7.42 15.16 13.94
C LEU A 28 6.36 14.87 15.00
N PHE A 29 6.77 14.91 16.26
CA PHE A 29 5.89 14.76 17.41
C PHE A 29 4.93 15.95 17.45
N THR A 30 3.64 15.67 17.58
CA THR A 30 2.70 16.60 18.20
C THR A 30 3.25 16.99 19.57
N THR A 31 3.16 18.27 19.94
CA THR A 31 3.63 18.80 21.22
C THR A 31 3.19 17.91 22.38
N ALA A 32 4.13 17.17 22.97
CA ALA A 32 3.86 16.34 24.12
C ALA A 32 3.45 17.26 25.28
N THR A 33 2.19 17.23 25.67
CA THR A 33 1.76 17.73 26.98
C THR A 33 2.40 16.85 28.05
N PHE A 34 3.08 17.47 29.02
CA PHE A 34 3.66 16.76 30.16
C PHE A 34 2.60 15.84 30.80
N GLY A 35 2.83 14.51 30.77
CA GLY A 35 1.98 13.52 31.42
C GLY A 35 1.12 12.62 30.52
N GLN A 36 1.13 12.77 29.19
CA GLN A 36 0.33 11.90 28.31
C GLN A 36 0.97 10.50 28.16
N GLU A 37 0.26 9.45 28.58
CA GLU A 37 0.68 8.07 28.38
C GLU A 37 0.22 7.54 27.01
N TYR A 38 0.98 6.60 26.44
CA TYR A 38 0.71 6.05 25.11
C TYR A 38 0.55 4.53 25.13
N HIS A 39 -0.30 4.03 24.25
CA HIS A 39 -0.29 2.65 23.76
C HIS A 39 0.60 2.56 22.52
N GLU A 40 1.22 1.40 22.30
CA GLU A 40 2.07 1.16 21.14
C GLU A 40 1.79 -0.22 20.55
N ALA A 41 1.81 -0.33 19.22
CA ALA A 41 1.67 -1.60 18.52
C ALA A 41 2.61 -1.67 17.30
N TRP A 42 3.04 -2.88 16.99
CA TRP A 42 3.78 -3.19 15.78
C TRP A 42 2.86 -3.61 14.66
N LEU A 43 3.11 -3.04 13.48
CA LEU A 43 2.51 -3.47 12.23
C LEU A 43 3.61 -3.91 11.28
N LYS A 44 3.26 -4.88 10.45
CA LYS A 44 4.05 -5.40 9.34
C LYS A 44 3.30 -5.10 8.04
N ILE A 45 3.75 -4.08 7.31
CA ILE A 45 3.12 -3.62 6.08
C ILE A 45 3.64 -4.44 4.90
N VAL A 46 2.74 -5.21 4.31
CA VAL A 46 3.00 -6.12 3.19
C VAL A 46 1.94 -5.91 2.12
N THR A 47 1.92 -6.77 1.10
CA THR A 47 0.84 -6.80 0.10
C THR A 47 -0.06 -7.99 0.33
N SER A 48 -1.23 -8.02 -0.30
CA SER A 48 -2.13 -9.18 -0.30
C SER A 48 -1.47 -10.47 -0.81
N ALA A 49 -0.47 -10.36 -1.70
CA ALA A 49 0.29 -11.51 -2.22
C ALA A 49 1.23 -12.15 -1.18
N TRP A 50 1.45 -11.50 -0.03
CA TRP A 50 2.41 -11.93 0.98
C TRP A 50 2.16 -13.36 1.48
N LYS A 51 3.19 -14.20 1.37
CA LYS A 51 3.22 -15.54 1.97
C LYS A 51 4.21 -15.55 3.12
N GLY A 52 3.67 -15.49 4.32
CA GLY A 52 4.44 -15.55 5.55
C GLY A 52 4.02 -16.68 6.49
N GLU A 53 4.90 -16.98 7.43
CA GLU A 53 4.68 -17.86 8.57
C GLU A 53 4.89 -17.10 9.88
N ALA A 54 4.40 -17.66 10.97
CA ALA A 54 4.63 -17.11 12.29
C ALA A 54 5.99 -17.57 12.85
N TYR A 55 6.58 -16.76 13.73
CA TYR A 55 7.67 -17.24 14.58
C TYR A 55 7.13 -18.26 15.60
N ASN A 56 7.99 -19.15 16.08
CA ASN A 56 7.59 -20.12 17.11
C ASN A 56 7.04 -19.41 18.35
N GLY A 57 5.86 -19.82 18.82
CA GLY A 57 5.15 -19.17 19.94
C GLY A 57 4.34 -17.92 19.58
N TYR A 58 4.24 -17.57 18.28
CA TYR A 58 3.49 -16.42 17.78
C TYR A 58 2.42 -16.85 16.77
N VAL A 59 1.47 -15.94 16.50
CA VAL A 59 0.31 -16.23 15.64
C VAL A 59 0.42 -15.55 14.28
N THR A 60 0.90 -14.30 14.24
CA THR A 60 0.84 -13.53 12.99
C THR A 60 1.95 -13.92 11.99
N PRO A 61 1.63 -14.01 10.69
CA PRO A 61 2.54 -14.53 9.67
C PRO A 61 3.56 -13.50 9.17
N VAL A 62 4.40 -12.96 10.07
CA VAL A 62 5.34 -11.87 9.75
C VAL A 62 6.64 -12.32 9.08
N LYS A 63 6.99 -13.62 9.14
CA LYS A 63 8.24 -14.17 8.59
C LYS A 63 8.04 -14.56 7.12
N PRO A 64 8.79 -13.99 6.15
CA PRO A 64 8.61 -14.32 4.73
C PRO A 64 9.03 -15.76 4.42
N ILE A 65 8.12 -16.54 3.83
CA ILE A 65 8.40 -17.90 3.30
C ILE A 65 8.13 -18.05 1.81
N GLY A 66 7.43 -17.08 1.21
CA GLY A 66 7.24 -17.03 -0.23
C GLY A 66 8.56 -17.14 -1.00
N THR A 67 8.49 -17.60 -2.25
CA THR A 67 9.68 -17.78 -3.08
C THR A 67 9.76 -16.71 -4.18
N THR A 68 8.61 -16.24 -4.65
CA THR A 68 8.53 -15.20 -5.69
C THR A 68 8.65 -13.78 -5.13
N PHE A 69 8.85 -12.80 -6.02
CA PHE A 69 8.95 -11.40 -5.64
C PHE A 69 7.67 -10.86 -4.95
N PRO A 70 6.46 -11.01 -5.51
CA PRO A 70 5.23 -10.54 -4.86
C PRO A 70 5.02 -11.16 -3.47
N GLU A 71 5.29 -12.46 -3.33
CA GLU A 71 5.03 -13.21 -2.09
C GLU A 71 5.93 -12.81 -0.92
N ARG A 72 7.05 -12.14 -1.19
CA ARG A 72 8.00 -11.66 -0.18
C ARG A 72 8.07 -10.14 -0.09
N TYR A 73 7.16 -9.45 -0.77
CA TYR A 73 7.23 -8.01 -0.91
C TYR A 73 6.78 -7.30 0.37
N ASN A 74 7.68 -6.48 0.93
CA ASN A 74 7.39 -5.59 2.05
C ASN A 74 7.20 -4.17 1.53
N VAL A 75 6.19 -3.47 2.04
CA VAL A 75 6.06 -2.03 1.79
C VAL A 75 6.98 -1.31 2.77
N THR A 76 7.83 -0.41 2.29
CA THR A 76 8.86 0.27 3.09
C THR A 76 8.63 1.77 3.16
N GLY A 77 9.36 2.48 4.01
CA GLY A 77 9.23 3.94 4.21
C GLY A 77 9.60 4.80 2.99
N ILE A 78 10.20 4.21 1.95
CA ILE A 78 10.39 4.89 0.66
C ILE A 78 9.11 4.92 -0.20
N GLN A 79 8.10 4.12 0.15
CA GLN A 79 6.88 3.91 -0.65
C GLN A 79 5.59 4.31 0.07
N ALA A 80 5.61 4.38 1.40
CA ALA A 80 4.42 4.68 2.18
C ALA A 80 4.78 5.28 3.54
N CYS A 81 3.84 6.01 4.12
CA CYS A 81 3.85 6.39 5.53
C CYS A 81 2.61 5.83 6.24
N VAL A 82 2.67 5.74 7.56
CA VAL A 82 1.53 5.30 8.38
C VAL A 82 1.04 6.47 9.22
N GLU A 83 -0.26 6.71 9.23
CA GLU A 83 -0.91 7.70 10.08
C GLU A 83 -1.83 7.01 11.08
N VAL A 84 -1.93 7.60 12.26
CA VAL A 84 -2.81 7.13 13.32
C VAL A 84 -3.84 8.19 13.64
N TRP A 85 -5.09 7.78 13.80
CA TRP A 85 -6.26 8.64 13.96
C TRP A 85 -7.22 8.07 15.00
N ARG A 86 -7.98 8.94 15.66
CA ARG A 86 -9.20 8.56 16.38
C ARG A 86 -10.40 9.10 15.63
N ILE A 87 -11.36 8.25 15.29
CA ILE A 87 -12.60 8.68 14.65
C ILE A 87 -13.67 8.77 15.72
N LYS A 88 -14.29 9.95 15.84
CA LYS A 88 -15.38 10.20 16.79
C LYS A 88 -16.70 10.28 16.04
N GLN A 89 -17.80 10.31 16.78
CA GLN A 89 -19.11 10.65 16.22
C GLN A 89 -19.08 12.00 15.48
N TYR A 90 -18.35 12.95 16.04
CA TYR A 90 -18.13 14.26 15.44
C TYR A 90 -16.62 14.55 15.37
N GLY A 91 -16.08 14.43 14.16
CA GLY A 91 -14.69 14.76 13.85
C GLY A 91 -13.70 13.63 14.08
N GLU A 92 -12.43 14.00 14.00
CA GLU A 92 -11.28 13.10 14.05
C GLU A 92 -10.14 13.76 14.83
N ASP A 93 -9.37 12.97 15.58
CA ASP A 93 -8.13 13.43 16.21
C ASP A 93 -6.93 12.78 15.53
N TYR A 94 -5.85 13.55 15.36
CA TYR A 94 -4.64 13.09 14.69
C TYR A 94 -3.58 12.64 15.70
N GLY A 95 -3.11 11.41 15.55
CA GLY A 95 -2.11 10.77 16.41
C GLY A 95 -0.68 10.85 15.87
N GLY A 96 -0.49 11.37 14.66
CA GLY A 96 0.81 11.56 14.03
C GLY A 96 1.11 10.60 12.88
N VAL A 97 2.29 10.80 12.29
CA VAL A 97 2.83 10.00 11.19
C VAL A 97 4.02 9.18 11.66
N PHE A 98 4.12 7.95 11.16
CA PHE A 98 5.12 6.95 11.51
C PHE A 98 5.76 6.40 10.24
N GLU A 99 7.08 6.25 10.28
CA GLU A 99 7.87 5.77 9.16
C GLU A 99 8.06 4.26 9.20
N ILE A 100 7.85 3.62 8.05
CA ILE A 100 8.03 2.19 7.90
C ILE A 100 9.51 1.91 7.68
N ASN A 101 10.08 0.99 8.44
CA ASN A 101 11.47 0.61 8.25
C ASN A 101 11.66 -0.16 6.93
N ALA A 102 12.90 -0.48 6.64
CA ALA A 102 13.24 -1.12 5.37
C ALA A 102 12.79 -2.59 5.27
N THR A 103 12.44 -3.22 6.39
CA THR A 103 11.85 -4.56 6.42
C THR A 103 10.33 -4.55 6.47
N GLY A 104 9.68 -3.38 6.36
CA GLY A 104 8.23 -3.25 6.37
C GLY A 104 7.59 -3.23 7.74
N PHE A 105 8.36 -3.09 8.82
CA PHE A 105 7.81 -2.93 10.16
C PHE A 105 7.70 -1.46 10.53
N VAL A 106 6.64 -1.14 11.27
CA VAL A 106 6.44 0.16 11.88
C VAL A 106 5.90 -0.05 13.29
N LYS A 107 6.38 0.75 14.25
CA LYS A 107 5.81 0.83 15.58
C LYS A 107 5.02 2.12 15.66
N VAL A 108 3.70 2.00 15.79
CA VAL A 108 2.81 3.14 15.90
C VAL A 108 2.38 3.32 17.35
N LYS A 109 1.97 4.55 17.71
CA LYS A 109 1.51 4.86 19.06
C LYS A 109 0.35 5.82 19.04
N TRP A 110 -0.46 5.77 20.09
CA TRP A 110 -1.58 6.67 20.31
C TRP A 110 -1.81 6.89 21.81
N PRO A 111 -2.46 7.98 22.20
CA PRO A 111 -2.80 8.24 23.60
C PRO A 111 -3.64 7.14 24.25
N LYS A 112 -3.39 6.83 25.53
CA LYS A 112 -4.11 5.78 26.25
C LYS A 112 -5.60 6.06 26.50
N ASP A 113 -6.00 7.33 26.44
CA ASP A 113 -7.39 7.77 26.61
C ASP A 113 -8.24 7.61 25.34
N TRP A 114 -7.65 7.15 24.23
CA TRP A 114 -8.39 6.88 23.00
C TRP A 114 -9.19 5.58 23.13
N GLU A 115 -10.50 5.72 22.96
CA GLU A 115 -11.47 4.63 22.98
C GLU A 115 -11.43 3.78 21.70
N ASN A 116 -10.95 4.34 20.60
CA ASN A 116 -10.78 3.67 19.31
C ASN A 116 -9.52 4.15 18.62
N VAL A 117 -9.00 3.36 17.68
CA VAL A 117 -7.86 3.75 16.86
C VAL A 117 -8.07 3.33 15.41
N THR A 118 -7.78 4.24 14.50
CA THR A 118 -7.74 3.99 13.05
C THR A 118 -6.32 4.20 12.55
N ILE A 119 -5.76 3.20 11.88
CA ILE A 119 -4.42 3.21 11.33
C ILE A 119 -4.53 3.18 9.81
N VAL A 120 -3.94 4.16 9.16
CA VAL A 120 -4.02 4.34 7.71
C VAL A 120 -2.62 4.32 7.11
N VAL A 121 -2.43 3.56 6.04
CA VAL A 121 -1.18 3.59 5.26
C VAL A 121 -1.46 4.36 3.98
N LYS A 122 -0.64 5.38 3.72
CA LYS A 122 -0.73 6.23 2.54
C LYS A 122 0.49 6.06 1.66
N ALA A 123 0.28 6.08 0.34
CA ALA A 123 1.37 6.02 -0.61
C ALA A 123 2.24 7.28 -0.56
N LYS A 124 3.53 7.10 -0.81
CA LYS A 124 4.46 8.20 -1.04
C LYS A 124 4.64 8.46 -2.53
N SER A 125 4.91 9.72 -2.86
CA SER A 125 5.44 10.10 -4.17
C SER A 125 6.79 9.41 -4.41
N TYR A 126 7.25 9.43 -5.65
CA TYR A 126 8.57 8.94 -6.01
C TYR A 126 9.69 9.68 -5.27
N GLN A 127 9.47 10.93 -4.89
CA GLN A 127 10.41 11.73 -4.10
C GLN A 127 10.34 11.47 -2.59
N GLY A 128 9.35 10.69 -2.13
CA GLY A 128 9.25 10.23 -0.74
C GLY A 128 8.30 11.03 0.14
N GLU A 129 7.54 12.00 -0.40
CA GLU A 129 6.52 12.70 0.38
C GLU A 129 5.26 11.87 0.51
N CYS A 130 4.64 11.88 1.70
CA CYS A 130 3.39 11.15 1.90
C CYS A 130 2.21 11.91 1.30
N ILE A 131 1.56 11.32 0.31
CA ILE A 131 0.50 11.97 -0.47
C ILE A 131 -0.73 12.11 0.42
N GLY A 132 -1.20 13.34 0.62
CA GLY A 132 -2.37 13.64 1.45
C GLY A 132 -2.12 13.57 2.96
N GLN A 133 -0.86 13.74 3.40
CA GLN A 133 -0.51 13.71 4.82
C GLN A 133 -1.37 14.66 5.68
N GLY A 134 -1.77 14.22 6.87
CA GLY A 134 -2.48 15.05 7.85
C GLY A 134 -3.95 15.30 7.55
N GLY A 135 -4.53 14.63 6.55
CA GLY A 135 -5.98 14.59 6.35
C GLY A 135 -6.45 13.15 6.17
N LEU A 136 -7.32 12.64 7.05
CA LEU A 136 -7.71 11.23 7.09
C LEU A 136 -8.22 10.70 5.74
N TYR A 137 -9.03 11.50 5.05
CA TYR A 137 -9.62 11.17 3.75
C TYR A 137 -8.96 11.93 2.58
N LYS A 138 -7.63 12.09 2.62
CA LYS A 138 -6.84 12.70 1.54
C LYS A 138 -5.71 11.79 1.08
N GLY A 139 -5.39 11.91 -0.21
CA GLY A 139 -4.30 11.18 -0.84
C GLY A 139 -4.63 9.72 -1.16
N ILE A 140 -3.61 8.97 -1.56
CA ILE A 140 -3.76 7.57 -1.96
C ILE A 140 -3.64 6.67 -0.73
N ILE A 141 -4.78 6.28 -0.19
CA ILE A 141 -4.86 5.34 0.94
C ILE A 141 -4.76 3.92 0.39
N ILE A 142 -3.75 3.18 0.84
CA ILE A 142 -3.44 1.81 0.38
C ILE A 142 -3.75 0.75 1.45
N TYR A 143 -3.93 1.15 2.70
CA TYR A 143 -4.39 0.26 3.78
C TYR A 143 -5.14 1.06 4.83
N TRP A 144 -6.13 0.44 5.47
CA TRP A 144 -6.93 0.98 6.54
C TRP A 144 -7.23 -0.10 7.58
N LEU A 145 -7.07 0.22 8.86
CA LEU A 145 -7.50 -0.61 9.97
C LEU A 145 -8.24 0.26 10.99
N THR A 146 -9.47 -0.10 11.35
CA THR A 146 -10.15 0.49 12.51
C THR A 146 -10.30 -0.55 13.61
N VAL A 147 -9.92 -0.18 14.83
CA VAL A 147 -10.02 -0.99 16.05
C VAL A 147 -11.02 -0.33 16.99
N ASN A 148 -12.00 -1.11 17.47
CA ASN A 148 -13.07 -0.68 18.36
C ASN A 148 -13.85 0.55 17.83
N PRO A 149 -14.35 0.53 16.58
CA PRO A 149 -15.12 1.64 16.01
C PRO A 149 -16.31 2.06 16.88
N VAL A 150 -16.63 3.37 16.89
CA VAL A 150 -17.86 3.89 17.51
C VAL A 150 -19.09 3.59 16.65
N SER A 151 -20.29 3.52 17.20
CA SER A 151 -21.51 3.15 16.45
C SER A 151 -21.79 4.05 15.23
N SER A 152 -21.50 5.35 15.30
CA SER A 152 -21.61 6.26 14.14
C SER A 152 -20.67 5.90 12.98
N TRP A 153 -19.56 5.22 13.27
CA TRP A 153 -18.68 4.64 12.24
C TRP A 153 -19.39 3.45 11.59
N TRP A 154 -19.98 2.55 12.38
CA TRP A 154 -20.76 1.43 11.86
C TRP A 154 -21.93 1.85 10.98
N ASP A 155 -22.64 2.93 11.34
CA ASP A 155 -23.71 3.48 10.50
C ASP A 155 -23.21 3.83 9.10
N LYS A 156 -22.01 4.42 9.02
CA LYS A 156 -21.36 4.82 7.77
C LYS A 156 -20.79 3.63 6.98
N TYR A 157 -20.30 2.61 7.68
CA TYR A 157 -19.69 1.41 7.10
C TYR A 157 -20.59 0.17 7.22
N SER A 158 -21.92 0.38 7.20
CA SER A 158 -22.93 -0.68 7.41
C SER A 158 -22.89 -1.82 6.38
N PHE A 159 -22.23 -1.62 5.23
CA PHE A 159 -21.97 -2.69 4.26
C PHE A 159 -21.03 -3.79 4.82
N LEU A 160 -20.33 -3.53 5.92
CA LEU A 160 -19.50 -4.51 6.64
C LEU A 160 -20.32 -5.41 7.60
N GLY A 161 -21.61 -5.12 7.77
CA GLY A 161 -22.50 -5.82 8.69
C GLY A 161 -22.84 -4.99 9.93
N SER A 162 -23.21 -5.69 11.00
CA SER A 162 -23.58 -5.08 12.28
C SER A 162 -22.36 -4.68 13.12
N ASP A 163 -22.60 -3.78 14.08
CA ASP A 163 -21.67 -3.41 15.16
C ASP A 163 -21.12 -4.67 15.87
N GLY A 164 -19.82 -4.69 16.17
CA GLY A 164 -19.14 -5.80 16.82
C GLY A 164 -18.60 -6.89 15.89
N ASN A 165 -18.62 -6.70 14.57
CA ASN A 165 -18.09 -7.68 13.62
C ASN A 165 -16.61 -7.43 13.28
N ASN A 166 -15.84 -8.52 13.17
CA ASN A 166 -14.56 -8.48 12.47
C ASN A 166 -14.82 -8.67 10.98
N ALA A 167 -14.34 -7.73 10.16
CA ALA A 167 -14.56 -7.78 8.72
C ALA A 167 -13.35 -7.24 7.96
N THR A 168 -13.26 -7.64 6.70
CA THR A 168 -12.30 -7.07 5.77
C THR A 168 -12.94 -6.82 4.41
N VAL A 169 -12.48 -5.79 3.71
CA VAL A 169 -12.71 -5.64 2.27
C VAL A 169 -11.44 -6.06 1.55
N ASN A 170 -11.55 -7.06 0.68
CA ASN A 170 -10.43 -7.62 -0.07
C ASN A 170 -10.00 -6.75 -1.27
N ASP A 171 -8.89 -7.13 -1.89
CA ASP A 171 -8.39 -6.52 -3.14
C ASP A 171 -9.36 -6.61 -4.33
N ASP A 172 -10.37 -7.47 -4.26
CA ASP A 172 -11.45 -7.55 -5.25
C ASP A 172 -12.68 -6.70 -4.87
N GLY A 173 -12.66 -6.00 -3.73
CA GLY A 173 -13.76 -5.17 -3.26
C GLY A 173 -14.90 -5.94 -2.59
N ILE A 174 -14.73 -7.23 -2.31
CA ILE A 174 -15.73 -8.05 -1.65
C ILE A 174 -15.41 -8.17 -0.16
N VAL A 175 -16.47 -8.11 0.66
CA VAL A 175 -16.38 -8.20 2.12
C VAL A 175 -16.29 -9.66 2.54
N ASP A 176 -15.34 -9.97 3.42
CA ASP A 176 -15.32 -11.22 4.19
C ASP A 176 -15.49 -10.89 5.68
N SER A 177 -16.32 -11.67 6.38
CA SER A 177 -16.51 -11.59 7.83
C SER A 177 -15.71 -12.68 8.54
N TRP A 178 -15.27 -12.41 9.76
CA TRP A 178 -14.36 -13.27 10.50
C TRP A 178 -14.87 -13.55 11.91
N SER A 179 -14.71 -14.80 12.36
CA SER A 179 -15.03 -15.18 13.75
C SER A 179 -14.04 -14.62 14.77
N SER A 180 -12.81 -14.33 14.35
CA SER A 180 -11.78 -13.76 15.21
C SER A 180 -10.72 -13.01 14.41
N TRP A 181 -9.96 -12.15 15.10
CA TRP A 181 -8.75 -11.53 14.54
C TRP A 181 -7.68 -12.56 14.15
N ILE A 182 -7.67 -13.73 14.80
CA ILE A 182 -6.72 -14.82 14.46
C ILE A 182 -7.05 -15.35 13.07
N ASP A 183 -8.33 -15.54 12.77
CA ASP A 183 -8.77 -16.02 11.46
C ASP A 183 -8.36 -15.04 10.37
N MET A 184 -8.54 -13.73 10.61
CA MET A 184 -8.05 -12.67 9.70
C MET A 184 -6.56 -12.79 9.40
N GLN A 185 -5.75 -13.33 10.31
CA GLN A 185 -4.29 -13.42 10.15
C GLN A 185 -3.80 -14.80 9.69
N THR A 186 -4.60 -15.85 9.84
CA THR A 186 -4.14 -17.23 9.67
C THR A 186 -4.92 -18.00 8.62
N ILE A 187 -6.22 -17.75 8.49
CA ILE A 187 -7.12 -18.49 7.59
C ILE A 187 -7.26 -17.72 6.27
N PRO A 188 -7.00 -18.36 5.11
CA PRO A 188 -7.37 -17.75 3.84
C PRO A 188 -8.89 -17.69 3.74
N GLY A 189 -9.43 -16.49 3.57
CA GLY A 189 -10.82 -16.20 3.26
C GLY A 189 -11.17 -16.59 1.82
N ARG A 190 -12.29 -16.06 1.31
CA ARG A 190 -12.89 -16.50 0.04
C ARG A 190 -11.92 -16.38 -1.14
N ALA A 191 -11.17 -15.28 -1.22
CA ALA A 191 -10.25 -15.02 -2.31
C ALA A 191 -8.91 -15.79 -2.21
N GLY A 192 -8.78 -16.73 -1.26
CA GLY A 192 -7.49 -17.33 -0.90
C GLY A 192 -6.55 -16.32 -0.21
N LEU A 193 -7.06 -15.14 0.12
CA LEU A 193 -6.37 -14.06 0.81
C LEU A 193 -6.77 -14.06 2.29
N LYS A 194 -5.88 -13.59 3.15
CA LYS A 194 -6.15 -13.45 4.59
C LYS A 194 -6.89 -12.11 4.81
N SER A 195 -6.51 -11.30 5.80
CA SER A 195 -7.00 -9.93 5.91
C SER A 195 -6.76 -9.14 4.60
N GLY A 196 -7.52 -8.08 4.40
CA GLY A 196 -7.50 -7.29 3.18
C GLY A 196 -6.87 -5.92 3.41
N PRO A 197 -6.95 -5.03 2.41
CA PRO A 197 -6.48 -3.67 2.55
C PRO A 197 -7.38 -2.78 3.41
N PHE A 198 -8.65 -3.14 3.65
CA PHE A 198 -9.51 -2.45 4.59
C PHE A 198 -9.98 -3.42 5.67
N ASP A 199 -9.45 -3.29 6.88
CA ASP A 199 -9.74 -4.16 8.01
C ASP A 199 -10.52 -3.42 9.10
N VAL A 200 -11.46 -4.11 9.72
CA VAL A 200 -12.06 -3.69 10.99
C VAL A 200 -11.94 -4.81 12.00
N ILE A 201 -11.42 -4.46 13.18
CA ILE A 201 -11.38 -5.35 14.33
C ILE A 201 -12.31 -4.76 15.37
N ASP A 202 -13.36 -5.49 15.65
CA ASP A 202 -14.37 -5.11 16.62
C ASP A 202 -14.95 -6.36 17.26
N TYR A 203 -15.44 -6.22 18.49
CA TYR A 203 -16.23 -7.29 19.09
C TYR A 203 -17.09 -6.82 20.27
N SER A 204 -18.39 -7.12 20.19
CA SER A 204 -19.35 -6.92 21.28
C SER A 204 -20.29 -8.11 21.51
N THR A 205 -20.26 -8.62 22.76
CA THR A 205 -21.33 -9.23 23.59
C THR A 205 -21.29 -10.73 24.00
N SER A 206 -21.71 -10.92 25.27
CA SER A 206 -22.04 -12.10 26.09
C SER A 206 -20.97 -13.12 26.51
N LYS A 207 -19.88 -13.34 25.77
CA LYS A 207 -18.92 -14.44 26.07
C LYS A 207 -17.54 -14.04 26.57
N ASN A 208 -17.20 -12.74 26.62
CA ASN A 208 -15.97 -12.25 27.23
C ASN A 208 -16.08 -10.75 27.60
N PRO A 209 -15.88 -10.30 28.85
CA PRO A 209 -16.13 -8.90 29.26
C PRO A 209 -15.04 -7.88 28.88
N LYS A 210 -13.98 -8.26 28.17
CA LYS A 210 -12.85 -7.37 27.82
C LYS A 210 -12.69 -7.33 26.29
N GLY A 211 -13.28 -6.31 25.68
CA GLY A 211 -13.35 -6.09 24.24
C GLY A 211 -11.97 -5.86 23.59
N PHE A 212 -11.93 -5.87 22.26
CA PHE A 212 -10.75 -5.49 21.48
C PHE A 212 -10.55 -3.98 21.49
N ASP A 213 -10.44 -3.40 22.69
CA ASP A 213 -10.11 -2.00 22.86
C ASP A 213 -8.67 -1.73 22.37
N PRO A 214 -8.30 -0.45 22.18
CA PRO A 214 -6.95 -0.11 21.75
C PRO A 214 -5.87 -0.61 22.73
N ALA A 215 -6.15 -0.78 24.02
CA ALA A 215 -5.20 -1.33 24.99
C ALA A 215 -4.93 -2.82 24.74
N TRP A 216 -5.97 -3.60 24.46
CA TRP A 216 -5.87 -5.00 24.08
C TRP A 216 -5.08 -5.17 22.78
N PHE A 217 -5.36 -4.35 21.77
CA PHE A 217 -4.65 -4.39 20.49
C PHE A 217 -3.16 -4.11 20.71
N ALA A 218 -2.83 -3.05 21.45
CA ALA A 218 -1.46 -2.72 21.82
C ALA A 218 -0.76 -3.87 22.57
N GLY A 219 -1.45 -4.52 23.51
CA GLY A 219 -0.91 -5.67 24.25
C GLY A 219 -0.56 -6.85 23.34
N ASN A 220 -1.45 -7.25 22.44
CA ASN A 220 -1.27 -8.41 21.55
C ASN A 220 -0.20 -8.18 20.47
N PHE A 221 -0.07 -6.94 20.01
CA PHE A 221 0.84 -6.55 18.93
C PHE A 221 2.06 -5.79 19.47
N SER A 222 2.44 -6.01 20.73
CA SER A 222 3.57 -5.32 21.40
C SER A 222 4.96 -5.81 20.96
N ASP A 223 5.05 -7.00 20.35
CA ASP A 223 6.29 -7.61 19.85
C ASP A 223 6.31 -7.62 18.30
N PRO A 224 7.39 -7.19 17.64
CA PRO A 224 7.48 -7.23 16.17
C PRO A 224 7.33 -8.64 15.59
N ARG A 225 7.67 -9.71 16.34
CA ARG A 225 7.46 -11.11 15.91
C ARG A 225 5.99 -11.51 15.87
N ASN A 226 5.13 -10.74 16.52
CA ASN A 226 3.68 -10.88 16.46
C ASN A 226 2.99 -9.69 15.81
N ALA A 227 3.70 -8.81 15.09
CA ALA A 227 3.10 -7.60 14.54
C ALA A 227 1.82 -7.87 13.72
N TRP A 228 0.85 -6.95 13.75
CA TRP A 228 -0.33 -7.05 12.88
C TRP A 228 0.10 -6.99 11.42
N VAL A 229 -0.21 -8.01 10.63
CA VAL A 229 0.14 -8.05 9.21
C VAL A 229 -0.91 -7.25 8.44
N ALA A 230 -0.54 -6.03 8.06
CA ALA A 230 -1.35 -5.09 7.29
C ALA A 230 -1.08 -5.28 5.80
N ARG A 231 -2.10 -5.69 5.04
CA ARG A 231 -1.97 -6.04 3.62
C ARG A 231 -2.39 -4.87 2.75
N ALA A 232 -1.44 -4.01 2.44
CA ALA A 232 -1.68 -2.86 1.58
C ALA A 232 -2.00 -3.26 0.14
N ALA A 233 -2.96 -2.57 -0.46
CA ALA A 233 -3.40 -2.78 -1.82
C ALA A 233 -2.31 -2.33 -2.82
N LYS A 234 -1.72 -3.32 -3.49
CA LYS A 234 -0.79 -3.09 -4.61
C LYS A 234 -1.03 -4.10 -5.71
N ILE A 235 -1.00 -3.64 -6.95
CA ILE A 235 -0.96 -4.51 -8.12
C ILE A 235 0.49 -4.68 -8.61
N PHE A 236 0.87 -5.91 -8.91
CA PHE A 236 2.16 -6.22 -9.54
C PHE A 236 1.97 -6.27 -11.04
N LYS A 237 2.44 -5.25 -11.75
CA LYS A 237 2.30 -5.13 -13.21
C LYS A 237 3.62 -5.39 -13.90
N VAL A 238 3.58 -6.16 -14.99
CA VAL A 238 4.65 -6.18 -15.99
C VAL A 238 4.29 -5.17 -17.06
N PHE A 239 5.20 -4.26 -17.34
CA PHE A 239 5.13 -3.41 -18.52
C PHE A 239 6.04 -3.99 -19.59
N HIS A 240 5.54 -4.01 -20.82
CA HIS A 240 6.32 -4.40 -21.98
C HIS A 240 6.12 -3.31 -23.03
N GLU A 241 7.17 -2.53 -23.27
CA GLU A 241 7.13 -1.43 -24.23
C GLU A 241 7.76 -1.90 -25.54
N HIS A 242 7.04 -1.64 -26.63
CA HIS A 242 7.44 -1.95 -27.99
C HIS A 242 7.47 -0.67 -28.82
N THR A 243 8.18 -0.70 -29.95
CA THR A 243 8.14 0.39 -30.91
C THR A 243 6.83 0.35 -31.70
N TRP A 244 6.48 1.44 -32.38
CA TRP A 244 5.28 1.47 -33.24
C TRP A 244 5.35 0.49 -34.42
N TYR A 245 6.55 0.03 -34.79
CA TYR A 245 6.76 -0.79 -35.97
C TYR A 245 6.27 -2.23 -35.81
N SER A 246 6.27 -2.77 -34.59
CA SER A 246 5.84 -4.14 -34.34
C SER A 246 5.63 -4.42 -32.86
N VAL A 247 4.62 -5.24 -32.54
CA VAL A 247 4.44 -5.83 -31.20
C VAL A 247 5.55 -6.81 -30.80
N LYS A 248 6.41 -7.21 -31.75
CA LYS A 248 7.61 -8.03 -31.51
C LYS A 248 8.88 -7.21 -31.31
N ASP A 249 8.83 -5.91 -31.61
CA ASP A 249 9.96 -5.03 -31.38
C ASP A 249 9.95 -4.55 -29.93
N THR A 250 11.09 -4.17 -29.37
CA THR A 250 11.22 -3.86 -27.95
C THR A 250 11.86 -2.50 -27.77
N LEU A 251 11.22 -1.66 -26.97
CA LEU A 251 11.78 -0.37 -26.59
C LEU A 251 12.69 -0.57 -25.37
N THR A 252 13.97 -0.78 -25.63
CA THR A 252 14.97 -1.05 -24.60
C THR A 252 15.39 0.23 -23.88
N TYR A 253 15.67 0.12 -22.58
CA TYR A 253 16.12 1.22 -21.72
C TYR A 253 15.21 2.46 -21.72
N ALA A 254 13.95 2.29 -22.09
CA ALA A 254 12.92 3.31 -21.93
C ALA A 254 12.57 3.50 -20.46
N ILE A 255 12.25 4.74 -20.10
CA ILE A 255 11.80 5.11 -18.77
C ILE A 255 10.28 5.19 -18.78
N ILE A 256 9.65 4.39 -17.93
CA ILE A 256 8.22 4.39 -17.70
C ILE A 256 7.96 5.17 -16.42
N HIS A 257 7.18 6.25 -16.54
CA HIS A 257 6.68 7.02 -15.41
C HIS A 257 5.19 6.76 -15.21
N ILE A 258 4.80 6.56 -13.95
CA ILE A 258 3.41 6.35 -13.55
C ILE A 258 3.04 7.48 -12.62
N TYR A 259 2.06 8.28 -13.05
CA TYR A 259 1.57 9.44 -12.34
C TYR A 259 0.17 9.17 -11.78
N ASP A 260 -0.05 9.60 -10.56
CA ASP A 260 -1.39 9.86 -10.02
C ASP A 260 -2.04 11.03 -10.77
N VAL A 261 -3.35 10.96 -10.95
CA VAL A 261 -4.13 12.00 -11.63
C VAL A 261 -5.07 12.73 -10.66
N ASP A 262 -5.42 12.11 -9.53
CA ASP A 262 -6.59 12.53 -8.73
C ASP A 262 -6.22 13.21 -7.40
N HIS A 263 -5.02 12.98 -6.87
CA HIS A 263 -4.66 13.33 -5.50
C HIS A 263 -3.59 14.41 -5.40
N THR A 264 -2.95 14.71 -6.53
CA THR A 264 -1.86 15.65 -6.64
C THR A 264 -2.18 16.64 -7.76
N ALA A 265 -1.74 17.90 -7.59
CA ALA A 265 -1.96 18.89 -8.64
C ALA A 265 -1.25 18.47 -9.93
N GLU A 266 -1.83 18.78 -11.10
CA GLU A 266 -1.33 18.37 -12.41
C GLU A 266 0.15 18.74 -12.66
N THR A 267 0.59 19.87 -12.12
CA THR A 267 1.97 20.38 -12.25
C THR A 267 2.90 19.89 -11.14
N SER A 268 2.39 19.10 -10.19
CA SER A 268 3.12 18.69 -9.01
C SER A 268 4.07 17.54 -9.34
N VAL A 269 5.32 17.67 -8.90
CA VAL A 269 6.28 16.56 -8.89
C VAL A 269 5.85 15.42 -7.96
N HIS A 270 4.91 15.67 -7.04
CA HIS A 270 4.34 14.67 -6.14
C HIS A 270 3.46 13.65 -6.88
N SER A 271 2.99 13.99 -8.08
CA SER A 271 2.14 13.11 -8.89
C SER A 271 2.88 11.87 -9.36
N LEU A 272 4.20 11.92 -9.53
CA LEU A 272 4.99 10.76 -9.93
C LEU A 272 4.98 9.72 -8.80
N LEU A 273 4.39 8.56 -9.04
CA LEU A 273 4.33 7.44 -8.09
C LEU A 273 5.47 6.45 -8.33
N LYS A 274 5.79 6.16 -9.59
CA LYS A 274 6.82 5.17 -9.98
C LYS A 274 7.61 5.63 -11.18
N ALA A 275 8.90 5.33 -11.15
CA ALA A 275 9.77 5.33 -12.32
C ALA A 275 10.41 3.95 -12.47
N VAL A 276 10.43 3.46 -13.71
CA VAL A 276 10.90 2.12 -14.05
C VAL A 276 11.67 2.16 -15.35
N ILE A 277 12.73 1.38 -15.46
CA ILE A 277 13.51 1.27 -16.71
C ILE A 277 13.29 -0.12 -17.32
N THR A 278 13.07 -0.16 -18.64
CA THR A 278 12.94 -1.41 -19.40
C THR A 278 14.30 -2.07 -19.64
N GLY A 279 14.31 -3.40 -19.69
CA GLY A 279 15.49 -4.18 -20.04
C GLY A 279 15.74 -4.26 -21.55
N PRO A 280 16.77 -5.04 -21.96
CA PRO A 280 17.01 -5.37 -23.38
C PRO A 280 15.85 -6.11 -24.07
N ASP A 281 14.92 -6.66 -23.29
CA ASP A 281 13.71 -7.35 -23.73
C ASP A 281 12.47 -6.45 -23.71
N GLY A 282 12.63 -5.14 -23.50
CA GLY A 282 11.54 -4.17 -23.42
C GLY A 282 10.64 -4.32 -22.19
N GLN A 283 10.95 -5.24 -21.28
CA GLN A 283 10.16 -5.47 -20.05
C GLN A 283 10.62 -4.58 -18.91
N SER A 284 9.70 -4.13 -18.07
CA SER A 284 10.01 -3.45 -16.81
C SER A 284 10.95 -4.30 -15.96
N ARG A 285 12.11 -3.76 -15.55
CA ARG A 285 13.08 -4.48 -14.69
C ARG A 285 13.53 -3.65 -13.50
N TYR A 286 14.04 -2.46 -13.77
CA TYR A 286 14.75 -1.71 -12.75
C TYR A 286 13.79 -0.77 -12.05
N THR A 287 13.59 -1.01 -10.75
CA THR A 287 12.76 -0.17 -9.88
C THR A 287 13.57 0.23 -8.65
N ARG A 288 13.26 1.40 -8.08
CA ARG A 288 13.90 1.92 -6.86
C ARG A 288 13.58 1.08 -5.61
N GLU A 289 12.58 0.20 -5.67
CA GLU A 289 11.79 -0.20 -4.50
C GLU A 289 12.14 -1.58 -3.94
N ILE A 290 13.20 -2.18 -4.46
CA ILE A 290 13.69 -3.47 -4.02
C ILE A 290 14.61 -3.28 -2.82
N TYR A 291 14.25 -3.89 -1.68
CA TYR A 291 15.05 -3.84 -0.45
C TYR A 291 15.59 -5.22 -0.03
N PRO A 292 16.84 -5.29 0.50
CA PRO A 292 17.90 -4.28 0.34
C PRO A 292 18.27 -4.11 -1.14
N THR A 293 18.95 -3.01 -1.51
CA THR A 293 19.34 -2.75 -2.91
C THR A 293 20.11 -3.93 -3.53
N SER A 294 20.94 -4.61 -2.73
CA SER A 294 21.66 -5.82 -3.13
C SER A 294 20.75 -6.98 -3.57
N ALA A 295 19.48 -7.00 -3.13
CA ALA A 295 18.53 -8.01 -3.55
C ALA A 295 18.02 -7.77 -4.99
N GLY A 296 18.09 -6.54 -5.52
CA GLY A 296 17.59 -6.17 -6.86
C GLY A 296 18.64 -6.09 -7.96
N VAL A 297 19.92 -6.37 -7.67
CA VAL A 297 21.04 -6.25 -8.62
C VAL A 297 21.88 -7.52 -8.64
N LYS A 298 22.62 -7.77 -9.74
CA LYS A 298 23.53 -8.93 -9.92
C LYS A 298 22.85 -10.27 -9.61
N ASP A 299 23.36 -11.03 -8.64
CA ASP A 299 22.85 -12.31 -8.18
C ASP A 299 21.84 -12.18 -7.02
N GLY A 300 21.37 -10.97 -6.78
CA GLY A 300 20.31 -10.70 -5.81
C GLY A 300 19.05 -11.51 -6.14
N LYS A 301 18.37 -12.01 -5.12
CA LYS A 301 17.15 -12.84 -5.24
C LYS A 301 16.01 -12.23 -6.07
N PHE A 302 16.06 -10.93 -6.33
CA PHE A 302 15.08 -10.18 -7.11
C PHE A 302 15.68 -9.50 -8.35
N ALA A 303 16.93 -9.82 -8.74
CA ALA A 303 17.60 -9.20 -9.88
C ALA A 303 16.92 -9.49 -11.23
N GLN A 304 16.14 -10.56 -11.31
CA GLN A 304 15.31 -10.91 -12.48
C GLN A 304 13.83 -10.52 -12.30
N ASN A 305 13.51 -9.68 -11.31
CA ASN A 305 12.14 -9.24 -11.11
C ASN A 305 11.69 -8.36 -12.29
N LYS A 306 10.53 -8.73 -12.86
CA LYS A 306 9.86 -7.97 -13.91
C LYS A 306 8.62 -7.20 -13.45
N PHE A 307 8.26 -7.35 -12.18
CA PHE A 307 7.03 -6.77 -11.62
C PHE A 307 7.28 -5.40 -11.02
N VAL A 308 6.41 -4.46 -11.36
CA VAL A 308 6.35 -3.13 -10.75
C VAL A 308 5.16 -3.10 -9.80
N PRO A 309 5.36 -2.84 -8.50
CA PRO A 309 4.28 -2.74 -7.53
C PRO A 309 3.66 -1.34 -7.57
N ILE A 310 2.43 -1.24 -8.08
CA ILE A 310 1.67 0.01 -8.16
C ILE A 310 0.69 0.08 -6.99
N PRO A 311 0.68 1.17 -6.18
CA PRO A 311 -0.32 1.33 -5.13
C PRO A 311 -1.73 1.44 -5.75
N LEU A 312 -2.71 0.84 -5.08
CA LEU A 312 -4.12 1.00 -5.41
C LEU A 312 -4.82 1.76 -4.29
N GLN A 313 -5.71 2.67 -4.64
CA GLN A 313 -6.53 3.35 -3.65
C GLN A 313 -7.67 2.44 -3.21
N ILE A 314 -7.91 2.40 -1.90
CA ILE A 314 -8.98 1.57 -1.32
C ILE A 314 -10.20 2.39 -0.90
N MET A 315 -10.10 3.73 -0.92
CA MET A 315 -11.15 4.64 -0.45
C MET A 315 -11.74 5.46 -1.60
N ASN A 316 -13.07 5.56 -1.65
CA ASN A 316 -13.73 6.66 -2.32
C ASN A 316 -13.64 7.91 -1.41
N LEU A 317 -12.74 8.84 -1.72
CA LEU A 317 -12.49 10.01 -0.88
C LEU A 317 -13.68 10.99 -0.83
N ALA A 318 -14.50 11.06 -1.89
CA ALA A 318 -15.68 11.91 -1.93
C ALA A 318 -16.77 11.39 -0.96
N ASN A 319 -17.03 10.07 -1.00
CA ASN A 319 -17.99 9.44 -0.10
C ASN A 319 -17.38 9.14 1.28
N LYS A 320 -16.06 9.23 1.41
CA LYS A 320 -15.28 8.88 2.59
C LYS A 320 -15.53 7.44 3.07
N THR A 321 -15.72 6.51 2.14
CA THR A 321 -15.97 5.08 2.40
C THR A 321 -14.99 4.22 1.59
N ALA A 322 -14.79 2.97 1.99
CA ALA A 322 -14.01 2.04 1.17
C ALA A 322 -14.69 1.81 -0.19
N PHE A 323 -13.91 1.48 -1.21
CA PHE A 323 -14.46 0.82 -2.39
C PHE A 323 -14.95 -0.56 -1.98
N HIS A 324 -16.19 -0.89 -2.35
CA HIS A 324 -16.79 -2.19 -2.12
C HIS A 324 -17.76 -2.55 -3.25
N GLY A 325 -18.13 -3.82 -3.36
CA GLY A 325 -19.13 -4.32 -4.31
C GLY A 325 -18.56 -5.12 -5.49
N GLY A 326 -17.26 -5.41 -5.50
CA GLY A 326 -16.67 -6.28 -6.51
C GLY A 326 -16.23 -5.59 -7.80
N ILE A 327 -15.77 -6.38 -8.77
CA ILE A 327 -15.56 -5.95 -10.15
C ILE A 327 -16.78 -6.41 -10.96
N VAL A 328 -17.65 -5.47 -11.32
CA VAL A 328 -18.86 -5.75 -12.10
C VAL A 328 -18.54 -5.87 -13.60
N ASP A 329 -19.29 -6.68 -14.32
CA ASP A 329 -19.21 -6.81 -15.78
C ASP A 329 -19.53 -5.45 -16.44
N PRO A 330 -18.70 -4.96 -17.38
CA PRO A 330 -18.98 -3.71 -18.10
C PRO A 330 -20.31 -3.71 -18.87
N ALA A 331 -20.87 -4.88 -19.19
CA ALA A 331 -22.19 -4.97 -19.84
C ALA A 331 -23.37 -4.68 -18.89
N VAL A 332 -23.15 -4.65 -17.57
CA VAL A 332 -24.19 -4.34 -16.59
C VAL A 332 -24.33 -2.82 -16.48
N GLU A 333 -25.51 -2.32 -16.84
CA GLU A 333 -25.81 -0.88 -16.74
C GLU A 333 -25.58 -0.37 -15.31
N GLY A 334 -24.73 0.66 -15.18
CA GLY A 334 -24.37 1.24 -13.89
C GLY A 334 -23.35 0.43 -13.07
N GLY A 335 -22.79 -0.65 -13.60
CA GLY A 335 -21.74 -1.45 -12.97
C GLY A 335 -20.47 -0.63 -12.74
N ARG A 336 -20.16 -0.30 -11.50
CA ARG A 336 -18.92 0.42 -11.14
C ARG A 336 -17.88 -0.54 -10.57
N VAL A 337 -16.61 -0.22 -10.75
CA VAL A 337 -15.51 -0.93 -10.07
C VAL A 337 -15.56 -0.61 -8.58
N GLY A 338 -16.01 -1.59 -7.80
CA GLY A 338 -16.03 -1.59 -6.34
C GLY A 338 -14.78 -2.17 -5.70
N ALA A 339 -13.77 -2.56 -6.49
CA ALA A 339 -12.47 -3.00 -6.01
C ALA A 339 -11.49 -1.82 -5.86
N PRO A 340 -10.44 -1.93 -5.02
CA PRO A 340 -9.33 -0.99 -5.03
C PRO A 340 -8.78 -0.73 -6.43
N HIS A 341 -8.64 0.55 -6.80
CA HIS A 341 -8.15 0.96 -8.12
C HIS A 341 -7.40 2.29 -8.04
N LEU A 342 -6.76 2.70 -9.14
CA LEU A 342 -6.04 3.97 -9.23
C LEU A 342 -6.25 4.57 -10.62
N ASN A 343 -6.68 5.83 -10.66
CA ASN A 343 -6.61 6.64 -11.87
C ASN A 343 -5.18 7.11 -12.07
N ALA A 344 -4.57 6.72 -13.19
CA ALA A 344 -3.16 6.95 -13.43
C ALA A 344 -2.84 7.27 -14.88
N THR A 345 -1.76 8.03 -15.07
CA THR A 345 -1.15 8.22 -16.39
C THR A 345 0.15 7.45 -16.48
N LYS A 346 0.28 6.59 -17.50
CA LYS A 346 1.55 5.97 -17.88
C LYS A 346 2.19 6.80 -18.98
N ARG A 347 3.42 7.27 -18.78
CA ARG A 347 4.24 7.92 -19.81
C ARG A 347 5.49 7.09 -20.08
N VAL A 348 5.83 6.90 -21.34
CA VAL A 348 7.03 6.19 -21.78
C VAL A 348 7.93 7.19 -22.46
N TRP A 349 9.15 7.28 -21.96
CA TRP A 349 10.20 8.14 -22.45
C TRP A 349 11.30 7.28 -23.04
N TRP A 350 11.74 7.62 -24.25
CA TRP A 350 12.95 7.06 -24.81
C TRP A 350 13.98 8.18 -24.87
N GLU A 351 15.07 8.01 -24.12
CA GLU A 351 16.01 9.08 -23.79
C GLU A 351 15.29 10.30 -23.18
N THR A 352 15.15 11.38 -23.92
CA THR A 352 14.48 12.63 -23.50
C THR A 352 13.13 12.86 -24.19
N VAL A 353 12.72 11.97 -25.10
CA VAL A 353 11.51 12.13 -25.92
C VAL A 353 10.36 11.31 -25.34
N LEU A 354 9.20 11.94 -25.15
CA LEU A 354 7.96 11.26 -24.81
C LEU A 354 7.46 10.50 -26.05
N VAL A 355 7.47 9.17 -26.00
CA VAL A 355 7.10 8.31 -27.13
C VAL A 355 5.73 7.65 -26.98
N ASN A 356 5.20 7.57 -25.75
CA ASN A 356 3.85 7.06 -25.51
C ASN A 356 3.26 7.67 -24.23
N GLN A 357 1.96 7.96 -24.25
CA GLN A 357 1.18 8.30 -23.07
C GLN A 357 -0.13 7.51 -23.09
N THR A 358 -0.40 6.79 -22.01
CA THR A 358 -1.65 6.05 -21.82
C THR A 358 -2.35 6.55 -20.56
N PHE A 359 -3.63 6.90 -20.69
CA PHE A 359 -4.49 7.28 -19.57
C PHE A 359 -5.28 6.06 -19.10
N TYR A 360 -5.16 5.72 -17.81
CA TYR A 360 -5.94 4.70 -17.14
C TYR A 360 -6.90 5.41 -16.18
N VAL A 361 -8.06 5.80 -16.70
CA VAL A 361 -9.12 6.47 -15.93
C VAL A 361 -10.46 5.86 -16.28
N GLY A 362 -11.37 5.81 -15.32
CA GLY A 362 -12.73 5.36 -15.55
C GLY A 362 -13.35 4.63 -14.37
N LYS A 363 -14.66 4.45 -14.44
CA LYS A 363 -15.48 3.77 -13.43
C LYS A 363 -15.82 2.31 -13.77
N GLU A 364 -15.45 1.88 -14.97
CA GLU A 364 -15.75 0.57 -15.58
C GLU A 364 -14.45 -0.03 -16.14
N TYR A 365 -14.33 -1.36 -16.13
CA TYR A 365 -13.20 -2.04 -16.76
C TYR A 365 -13.40 -2.15 -18.28
N ASN A 366 -12.36 -1.89 -19.06
CA ASN A 366 -12.41 -1.93 -20.53
C ASN A 366 -12.45 -3.39 -21.05
N GLY A 367 -13.63 -3.86 -21.46
CA GLY A 367 -13.83 -5.20 -22.01
C GLY A 367 -13.68 -5.26 -23.52
N THR A 368 -12.47 -5.45 -24.04
CA THR A 368 -12.23 -5.66 -25.49
C THR A 368 -11.84 -7.09 -25.87
N ALA A 369 -11.82 -8.04 -24.92
CA ALA A 369 -11.44 -9.42 -25.20
C ALA A 369 -12.65 -10.35 -25.28
N SER A 370 -12.76 -11.10 -26.38
CA SER A 370 -13.59 -12.31 -26.47
C SER A 370 -13.20 -13.28 -25.36
N TYR A 371 -14.17 -13.56 -24.51
CA TYR A 371 -14.10 -14.21 -23.20
C TYR A 371 -13.59 -15.66 -23.27
N ALA A 372 -12.27 -15.85 -23.30
CA ALA A 372 -11.67 -17.16 -23.11
C ALA A 372 -11.56 -17.48 -21.60
N ILE A 373 -12.27 -18.53 -21.20
CA ILE A 373 -12.31 -19.12 -19.87
C ILE A 373 -10.92 -19.76 -19.61
N ASN A 374 -10.35 -19.52 -18.42
CA ASN A 374 -9.07 -20.04 -17.92
C ASN A 374 -7.79 -19.49 -18.58
N PHE A 375 -7.16 -18.52 -17.92
CA PHE A 375 -5.71 -18.49 -17.88
C PHE A 375 -5.25 -19.50 -16.82
N GLU A 376 -4.84 -20.68 -17.26
CA GLU A 376 -4.22 -21.67 -16.39
C GLU A 376 -3.06 -21.04 -15.59
N GLY A 377 -3.04 -21.27 -14.27
CA GLY A 377 -1.91 -20.94 -13.41
C GLY A 377 -2.04 -19.69 -12.53
N THR A 378 -3.10 -18.88 -12.65
CA THR A 378 -3.31 -17.74 -11.72
C THR A 378 -4.32 -18.02 -10.61
N GLY A 379 -5.14 -19.08 -10.76
CA GLY A 379 -6.29 -19.34 -9.87
C GLY A 379 -7.30 -18.19 -9.85
N LYS A 380 -7.16 -17.22 -10.76
CA LYS A 380 -8.08 -16.11 -10.96
C LYS A 380 -8.76 -16.36 -12.28
N THR A 381 -9.91 -17.03 -12.21
CA THR A 381 -10.94 -16.81 -13.20
C THR A 381 -11.43 -15.37 -13.05
N ARG A 382 -12.41 -15.00 -13.86
CA ARG A 382 -13.42 -14.09 -13.34
C ARG A 382 -13.68 -14.30 -11.85
#